data_AF-A0A7S2L0F0-F1
#
_entry.id   AF-A0A7S2L0F0-F1
#
_cell.length_a   1.000
_cell.length_b   1.000
_cell.length_c   1.000
_cell.angle_alpha   90.00
_cell.angle_beta   90.00
_cell.angle_gamma   90.00
#
_symmetry.space_group_name_H-M   'P 1'
#
loop_
_entity.id
_entity.type
_entity.pdbx_description
1 polymer ?
#
loop_
_entity_poly.entity_id
_entity_poly.type
_entity_poly.pdbx_seq_one_letter_code
_entity_poly.pdbx_strand_id
1 'polypeptide(L)'
;AMRSLHLLCLVSAGPTLGAAFSFPAGVNKIAQSSPAAASCRLSPSQHHNRHDFHAISSIPYQKQRCKETRLQAATLSAVDNTLFPSRNERGFFELKTLIRVLFPAIISGAIAYATLPALNNQIATFVLQVSDPGKISMLGDAVQSFISLVGLLYSILVGQVFGFLYSQQEALYLALFDEVTEAKSLLEQVALVSQGRTMYSTCLNSIARYVKQDLLEGMESFDGSITPSLLVSARPSDDPLEAILYLTSVGIPGHVYDTVRSLRQARSRRLGALQRKVPVIHLIMLWLLGIIMVGSFPVFLGVSEAAASMGGLITRSNMTVQSGLFGVATFSVVMCKSVLIELWRTKGGAYNVDKTLK
;
A
#
# COMPACT_ATOMS: atom_id res chain seq x y z
N ALA A 1 -13.85 8.30 0.81
CA ALA A 1 -12.52 8.24 1.43
C ALA A 1 -11.42 8.81 0.51
N MET A 2 -11.17 8.28 -0.69
CA MET A 2 -10.03 8.71 -1.56
C MET A 2 -10.04 10.20 -1.98
N ARG A 3 -11.21 10.80 -2.27
CA ARG A 3 -11.28 12.22 -2.66
C ARG A 3 -10.99 13.20 -1.52
N SER A 4 -11.29 12.83 -0.27
CA SER A 4 -11.02 13.68 0.90
C SER A 4 -9.53 13.70 1.28
N LEU A 5 -8.79 12.64 0.97
CA LEU A 5 -7.37 12.53 1.30
C LEU A 5 -6.47 13.17 0.23
N HIS A 6 -6.89 13.15 -1.04
CA HIS A 6 -6.30 14.00 -2.08
C HIS A 6 -6.42 15.48 -1.71
N LEU A 7 -7.54 15.88 -1.10
CA LEU A 7 -7.76 17.23 -0.60
C LEU A 7 -6.90 17.55 0.64
N LEU A 8 -6.66 16.58 1.53
CA LEU A 8 -5.80 16.78 2.71
C LEU A 8 -4.30 16.87 2.35
N CYS A 9 -3.84 16.08 1.36
CA CYS A 9 -2.47 16.19 0.82
C CYS A 9 -2.27 17.47 0.00
N LEU A 10 -3.29 17.94 -0.73
CA LEU A 10 -3.25 19.23 -1.43
C LEU A 10 -3.34 20.42 -0.46
N VAL A 11 -4.03 20.29 0.67
CA VAL A 11 -4.14 21.36 1.69
C VAL A 11 -2.91 21.41 2.60
N SER A 12 -2.19 20.30 2.80
CA SER A 12 -0.84 20.33 3.41
C SER A 12 0.23 20.89 2.46
N ALA A 13 -0.07 21.00 1.17
CA ALA A 13 0.72 21.72 0.18
C ALA A 13 0.11 23.12 -0.07
N GLY A 14 -0.12 23.88 1.01
CA GLY A 14 -0.57 25.28 0.98
C GLY A 14 0.57 26.25 1.31
N PRO A 15 0.52 27.50 0.83
CA PRO A 15 1.71 28.23 0.38
C PRO A 15 2.27 29.19 1.45
N THR A 16 3.50 28.97 1.87
CA THR A 16 4.32 30.04 2.49
C THR A 16 5.80 29.83 2.17
N LEU A 17 6.22 30.34 1.02
CA LEU A 17 7.48 31.08 0.81
C LEU A 17 7.62 31.40 -0.67
N GLY A 18 6.99 32.51 -1.06
CA GLY A 18 7.34 33.21 -2.29
C GLY A 18 8.65 33.96 -2.06
N ALA A 19 9.70 33.55 -2.76
CA ALA A 19 10.72 34.44 -3.30
C ALA A 19 11.55 33.69 -4.35
N ALA A 20 11.34 34.11 -5.61
CA ALA A 20 12.22 33.98 -6.76
C ALA A 20 12.73 32.58 -7.16
N PHE A 21 12.13 31.99 -8.20
CA PHE A 21 12.91 31.39 -9.30
C PHE A 21 12.03 31.33 -10.56
N SER A 22 12.38 32.16 -11.54
CA SER A 22 11.88 32.09 -12.91
C SER A 22 12.60 30.95 -13.62
N PHE A 23 11.87 29.99 -14.16
CA PHE A 23 12.41 28.92 -15.01
C PHE A 23 12.33 29.34 -16.49
N PRO A 24 13.40 29.19 -17.28
CA PRO A 24 13.27 29.18 -18.73
C PRO A 24 12.76 27.80 -19.19
N ALA A 25 11.77 27.83 -20.07
CA ALA A 25 11.28 26.67 -20.79
C ALA A 25 12.35 26.17 -21.78
N GLY A 26 12.71 24.88 -21.73
CA GLY A 26 13.63 24.29 -22.69
C GLY A 26 13.92 22.81 -22.47
N VAL A 27 13.24 21.97 -23.24
CA VAL A 27 13.77 20.78 -23.96
C VAL A 27 14.61 19.77 -23.16
N ASN A 28 14.08 18.56 -22.94
CA ASN A 28 14.68 17.35 -23.53
C ASN A 28 13.77 16.10 -23.47
N LYS A 29 13.45 15.59 -24.65
CA LYS A 29 13.08 14.18 -24.91
C LYS A 29 14.32 13.32 -24.68
N ILE A 30 14.23 12.28 -23.86
CA ILE A 30 15.08 11.09 -24.00
C ILE A 30 14.20 9.84 -23.86
N ALA A 31 14.42 8.95 -24.81
CA ALA A 31 13.67 7.75 -25.10
C ALA A 31 14.05 6.56 -24.20
N GLN A 32 13.08 5.63 -24.11
CA GLN A 32 13.20 4.17 -24.16
C GLN A 32 14.38 3.46 -23.46
N SER A 33 14.04 2.51 -22.58
CA SER A 33 14.37 1.11 -22.86
C SER A 33 13.42 0.16 -22.11
N SER A 34 12.90 -0.80 -22.88
CA SER A 34 12.12 -1.96 -22.45
C SER A 34 13.06 -3.17 -22.39
N PRO A 35 12.89 -4.14 -21.48
CA PRO A 35 13.48 -5.46 -21.67
C PRO A 35 12.41 -6.51 -22.02
N ALA A 36 12.51 -6.92 -23.29
CA ALA A 36 12.62 -8.29 -23.76
C ALA A 36 11.71 -9.39 -23.16
N ALA A 37 10.77 -9.81 -24.00
CA ALA A 37 10.13 -11.11 -23.97
C ALA A 37 11.13 -12.24 -24.25
N ALA A 38 11.16 -13.25 -23.38
CA ALA A 38 11.86 -14.51 -23.63
C ALA A 38 10.92 -15.48 -24.36
N SER A 39 11.26 -15.72 -25.63
CA SER A 39 10.66 -16.69 -26.54
C SER A 39 11.17 -18.09 -26.20
N CYS A 40 10.26 -19.02 -25.88
CA CYS A 40 10.55 -20.46 -25.89
C CYS A 40 9.74 -21.10 -27.00
N ARG A 41 10.50 -21.55 -28.01
CA ARG A 41 10.08 -22.15 -29.27
C ARG A 41 10.13 -23.67 -29.10
N LEU A 42 8.99 -24.35 -29.20
CA LEU A 42 8.91 -25.79 -29.40
C LEU A 42 7.80 -26.08 -30.42
N SER A 43 8.20 -26.61 -31.58
CA SER A 43 7.33 -27.22 -32.59
C SER A 43 6.83 -28.58 -32.10
N PRO A 44 5.65 -29.02 -32.56
CA PRO A 44 5.59 -30.03 -33.63
C PRO A 44 4.50 -29.68 -34.67
N SER A 45 4.74 -29.81 -35.98
CA SER A 45 4.63 -31.02 -36.81
C SER A 45 3.29 -31.78 -36.69
N GLN A 46 2.55 -31.70 -37.80
CA GLN A 46 1.79 -32.75 -38.47
C GLN A 46 0.28 -32.98 -38.25
N HIS A 47 -0.33 -33.13 -39.44
CA HIS A 47 -1.50 -33.93 -39.82
C HIS A 47 -2.92 -33.39 -39.56
N HIS A 48 -3.37 -32.64 -40.58
CA HIS A 48 -4.60 -32.88 -41.35
C HIS A 48 -5.28 -34.23 -41.06
N ASN A 49 -6.47 -34.19 -40.43
CA ASN A 49 -7.52 -35.14 -40.74
C ASN A 49 -8.90 -34.51 -40.52
N ARG A 50 -9.64 -34.45 -41.63
CA ARG A 50 -10.99 -33.93 -41.77
C ARG A 50 -11.94 -35.11 -41.55
N HIS A 51 -12.75 -35.07 -40.50
CA HIS A 51 -13.88 -35.98 -40.35
C HIS A 51 -15.15 -35.17 -40.11
N ASP A 52 -16.04 -35.31 -41.08
CA ASP A 52 -17.42 -34.85 -41.07
C ASP A 52 -18.15 -35.43 -39.86
N PHE A 53 -18.79 -34.56 -39.07
CA PHE A 53 -19.72 -34.98 -38.02
C PHE A 53 -21.14 -34.58 -38.40
N HIS A 54 -21.94 -35.61 -38.60
CA HIS A 54 -23.37 -35.57 -38.86
C HIS A 54 -24.14 -34.86 -37.75
N ALA A 55 -25.12 -34.07 -38.20
CA ALA A 55 -26.18 -33.49 -37.40
C ALA A 55 -26.94 -34.58 -36.62
N ILE A 56 -26.98 -34.45 -35.29
CA ILE A 56 -27.88 -35.22 -34.42
C ILE A 56 -28.63 -34.24 -33.50
N SER A 57 -29.94 -34.20 -33.78
CA SER A 57 -31.09 -33.85 -32.95
C SER A 57 -30.98 -32.78 -31.84
N SER A 58 -31.72 -31.70 -32.09
CA SER A 58 -32.23 -30.75 -31.12
C SER A 58 -33.12 -31.41 -30.05
N ILE A 59 -32.72 -31.30 -28.78
CA ILE A 59 -33.55 -31.59 -27.60
C ILE A 59 -33.96 -30.25 -26.95
N PRO A 60 -35.24 -30.02 -26.60
CA PRO A 60 -35.72 -28.74 -26.08
C PRO A 60 -35.41 -28.57 -24.59
N TYR A 61 -34.24 -28.01 -24.24
CA TYR A 61 -33.84 -27.69 -22.86
C TYR A 61 -33.97 -26.20 -22.49
N GLN A 62 -34.79 -25.43 -23.20
CA GLN A 62 -34.79 -23.96 -23.07
C GLN A 62 -35.82 -23.39 -22.07
N LYS A 63 -36.74 -24.21 -21.53
CA LYS A 63 -37.87 -23.69 -20.72
C LYS A 63 -37.66 -23.71 -19.20
N GLN A 64 -36.60 -24.37 -18.71
CA GLN A 64 -36.33 -24.47 -17.26
C GLN A 64 -35.39 -23.36 -16.74
N ARG A 65 -34.62 -22.74 -17.64
CA ARG A 65 -33.59 -21.72 -17.33
C ARG A 65 -34.12 -20.37 -16.84
N CYS A 66 -35.43 -20.11 -16.98
CA CYS A 66 -36.04 -18.80 -16.65
C CYS A 66 -36.67 -18.75 -15.23
N LYS A 67 -36.94 -19.90 -14.60
CA LYS A 67 -37.46 -19.95 -13.22
C LYS A 67 -36.33 -19.99 -12.17
N GLU A 68 -35.19 -20.60 -12.48
CA GLU A 68 -34.03 -20.62 -11.57
C GLU A 68 -33.30 -19.27 -11.48
N THR A 69 -33.27 -18.47 -12.56
CA THR A 69 -32.64 -17.13 -12.54
C THR A 69 -33.35 -16.15 -11.60
N ARG A 70 -34.67 -16.26 -11.44
CA ARG A 70 -35.44 -15.39 -10.53
C ARG A 70 -35.29 -15.80 -9.06
N LEU A 71 -35.16 -17.09 -8.78
CA LEU A 71 -34.93 -17.57 -7.41
C LEU A 71 -33.48 -17.28 -6.96
N GLN A 72 -32.51 -17.39 -7.87
CA GLN A 72 -31.11 -17.01 -7.63
C GLN A 72 -30.92 -15.49 -7.48
N ALA A 73 -31.63 -14.66 -8.27
CA ALA A 73 -31.60 -13.21 -8.08
C ALA A 73 -32.21 -12.76 -6.74
N ALA A 74 -33.22 -13.47 -6.22
CA ALA A 74 -33.82 -13.21 -4.92
C ALA A 74 -32.95 -13.69 -3.73
N THR A 75 -32.15 -14.74 -3.91
CA THR A 75 -31.18 -15.19 -2.88
C THR A 75 -29.89 -14.37 -2.90
N LEU A 76 -29.42 -13.92 -4.07
CA LEU A 76 -28.29 -12.98 -4.19
C LEU A 76 -28.59 -11.63 -3.51
N SER A 77 -29.81 -11.11 -3.63
CA SER A 77 -30.20 -9.86 -2.98
C SER A 77 -30.46 -9.97 -1.48
N ALA A 78 -30.72 -11.18 -0.96
CA ALA A 78 -30.84 -11.43 0.48
C ALA A 78 -29.47 -11.58 1.18
N VAL A 79 -28.47 -12.14 0.49
CA VAL A 79 -27.09 -12.27 1.01
C VAL A 79 -26.33 -10.92 0.94
N ASP A 80 -26.64 -10.07 -0.05
CA ASP A 80 -26.03 -8.75 -0.21
C ASP A 80 -26.31 -7.79 0.96
N ASN A 81 -27.43 -7.97 1.66
CA ASN A 81 -27.83 -7.07 2.76
C ASN A 81 -27.17 -7.41 4.10
N THR A 82 -26.48 -8.55 4.23
CA THR A 82 -25.77 -8.96 5.46
C THR A 82 -24.26 -8.80 5.36
N LEU A 83 -23.71 -8.50 4.18
CA LEU A 83 -22.27 -8.49 3.91
C LEU A 83 -21.62 -7.09 3.94
N PHE A 84 -22.40 -6.04 4.20
CA PHE A 84 -21.85 -4.70 4.33
C PHE A 84 -21.79 -4.29 5.80
N PRO A 85 -20.58 -4.21 6.42
CA PRO A 85 -20.45 -3.70 7.77
C PRO A 85 -21.10 -2.32 7.86
N SER A 86 -21.88 -2.12 8.92
CA SER A 86 -22.70 -0.92 9.10
C SER A 86 -21.83 0.33 8.88
N ARG A 87 -22.40 1.35 8.23
CA ARG A 87 -21.70 2.60 7.92
C ARG A 87 -20.98 3.21 9.13
N ASN A 88 -21.47 2.94 10.34
CA ASN A 88 -20.90 3.41 11.61
C ASN A 88 -19.63 2.66 12.01
N GLU A 89 -19.51 1.36 11.73
CA GLU A 89 -18.30 0.60 12.03
C GLU A 89 -17.13 1.03 11.15
N ARG A 90 -17.39 1.33 9.87
CA ARG A 90 -16.37 1.84 8.95
C ARG A 90 -15.75 3.14 9.47
N GLY A 91 -16.59 4.06 9.96
CA GLY A 91 -16.16 5.35 10.51
C GLY A 91 -15.31 5.20 11.77
N PHE A 92 -15.66 4.27 12.67
CA PHE A 92 -14.89 4.03 13.89
C PHE A 92 -13.47 3.52 13.61
N PHE A 93 -13.31 2.63 12.63
CA PHE A 93 -11.98 2.13 12.25
C PHE A 93 -11.13 3.17 11.52
N GLU A 94 -11.73 3.91 10.59
CA GLU A 94 -11.04 5.03 9.91
C GLU A 94 -10.57 6.07 10.93
N LEU A 95 -11.41 6.39 11.92
CA LEU A 95 -11.07 7.28 13.02
C LEU A 95 -9.93 6.70 13.89
N LYS A 96 -9.98 5.41 14.23
CA LYS A 96 -8.93 4.74 15.02
C LYS A 96 -7.57 4.80 14.31
N THR A 97 -7.55 4.61 13.00
CA THR A 97 -6.32 4.68 12.20
C THR A 97 -5.83 6.12 12.05
N LEU A 98 -6.75 7.07 11.86
CA LEU A 98 -6.42 8.49 11.82
C LEU A 98 -5.84 8.96 13.16
N ILE A 99 -6.42 8.55 14.28
CA ILE A 99 -5.91 8.85 15.63
C ILE A 99 -4.52 8.23 15.80
N ARG A 100 -4.31 6.97 15.40
CA ARG A 100 -3.00 6.31 15.52
C ARG A 100 -1.89 7.04 14.76
N VAL A 101 -2.21 7.63 13.61
CA VAL A 101 -1.25 8.39 12.78
C VAL A 101 -1.09 9.83 13.27
N LEU A 102 -2.19 10.49 13.62
CA LEU A 102 -2.21 11.91 13.94
C LEU A 102 -1.70 12.19 15.36
N PHE A 103 -2.01 11.32 16.32
CA PHE A 103 -1.62 11.48 17.71
C PHE A 103 -0.10 11.60 17.94
N PRO A 104 0.74 10.68 17.43
CA PRO A 104 2.20 10.81 17.58
C PRO A 104 2.74 12.06 16.86
N ALA A 105 2.14 12.46 15.74
CA ALA A 105 2.53 13.69 15.04
C ALA A 105 2.24 14.94 15.89
N ILE A 106 1.04 15.06 16.48
CA ILE A 106 0.68 16.19 17.35
C ILE A 106 1.61 16.26 18.56
N ILE A 107 1.84 15.13 19.25
CA ILE A 107 2.73 15.09 20.40
C ILE A 107 4.14 15.53 20.02
N SER A 108 4.67 15.01 18.91
CA SER A 108 6.01 15.38 18.46
C SER A 108 6.12 16.87 18.12
N GLY A 109 5.12 17.45 17.46
CA GLY A 109 5.08 18.88 17.14
C GLY A 109 4.94 19.77 18.38
N ALA A 110 4.15 19.35 19.37
CA ALA A 110 3.99 20.06 20.64
C ALA A 110 5.29 20.03 21.47
N ILE A 111 5.94 18.86 21.56
CA ILE A 111 7.25 18.72 22.22
C ILE A 111 8.29 19.58 21.51
N ALA A 112 8.33 19.54 20.17
CA ALA A 112 9.24 20.36 19.37
C ALA A 112 9.04 21.86 19.60
N TYR A 113 7.79 22.33 19.62
CA TYR A 113 7.44 23.72 19.94
C TYR A 113 7.95 24.14 21.33
N ALA A 114 7.75 23.29 22.34
CA ALA A 114 8.14 23.59 23.72
C ALA A 114 9.67 23.52 23.95
N THR A 115 10.36 22.63 23.26
CA THR A 115 11.80 22.39 23.43
C THR A 115 12.68 23.34 22.63
N LEU A 116 12.19 23.88 21.51
CA LEU A 116 12.99 24.73 20.62
C LEU A 116 13.60 25.96 21.32
N PRO A 117 12.88 26.77 22.12
CA PRO A 117 13.48 27.98 22.71
C PRO A 117 14.68 27.67 23.62
N ALA A 118 14.62 26.57 24.38
CA ALA A 118 15.72 26.14 25.22
C ALA A 118 16.92 25.67 24.38
N LEU A 119 16.65 24.90 23.32
CA LEU A 119 17.69 24.43 22.41
C LEU A 119 18.36 25.59 21.66
N ASN A 120 17.58 26.58 21.22
CA ASN A 120 18.09 27.71 20.45
C ASN A 120 19.06 28.55 21.27
N ASN A 121 18.73 28.83 22.53
CA ASN A 121 19.61 29.57 23.44
C ASN A 121 20.95 28.85 23.67
N GLN A 122 20.92 27.51 23.80
CA GLN A 122 22.14 26.71 23.96
C GLN A 122 23.00 26.72 22.69
N ILE A 123 22.38 26.62 21.52
CA ILE A 123 23.11 26.66 20.25
C ILE A 123 23.66 28.06 19.99
N ALA A 124 22.88 29.12 20.22
CA ALA A 124 23.32 30.49 20.01
C ALA A 124 24.53 30.85 20.89
N THR A 125 24.50 30.45 22.17
CA THR A 125 25.64 30.63 23.09
C THR A 125 26.87 29.84 22.64
N PHE A 126 26.70 28.61 22.19
CA PHE A 126 27.79 27.80 21.63
C PHE A 126 28.39 28.41 20.36
N VAL A 127 27.55 28.87 19.42
CA VAL A 127 27.99 29.49 18.17
C VAL A 127 28.80 30.76 18.44
N LEU A 128 28.34 31.62 19.36
CA LEU A 128 29.06 32.83 19.78
C LEU A 128 30.40 32.53 20.45
N GLN A 129 30.54 31.38 21.12
CA GLN A 129 31.81 30.97 21.75
C GLN A 129 32.82 30.40 20.75
N VAL A 130 32.36 29.68 19.72
CA VAL A 130 33.22 28.92 18.80
C VAL A 130 33.53 29.69 17.51
N SER A 131 32.65 30.61 17.09
CA SER A 131 32.73 31.25 15.78
C SER A 131 33.16 32.71 15.85
N ASP A 132 34.10 33.09 14.98
CA ASP A 132 34.44 34.49 14.79
C ASP A 132 33.24 35.27 14.20
N PRO A 133 33.00 36.51 14.65
CA PRO A 133 31.85 37.32 14.21
C PRO A 133 31.75 37.49 12.69
N GLY A 134 32.88 37.52 11.97
CA GLY A 134 32.90 37.60 10.50
C GLY A 134 32.50 36.31 9.76
N LYS A 135 32.53 35.16 10.42
CA LYS A 135 32.23 33.85 9.82
C LYS A 135 30.79 33.38 10.05
N ILE A 136 30.07 33.98 11.00
CA ILE A 136 28.70 33.60 11.36
C ILE A 136 27.72 33.80 10.19
N SER A 137 27.86 34.89 9.42
CA SER A 137 27.01 35.14 8.23
C SER A 137 27.21 34.06 7.16
N MET A 138 28.46 33.69 6.87
CA MET A 138 28.77 32.64 5.88
C MET A 138 28.23 31.28 6.32
N LEU A 139 28.29 30.99 7.62
CA LEU A 139 27.73 29.76 8.20
C LEU A 139 26.20 29.70 8.04
N GLY A 140 25.51 30.82 8.24
CA GLY A 140 24.06 30.93 8.04
C GLY A 140 23.64 30.57 6.62
N ASP A 141 24.31 31.16 5.62
CA ASP A 141 24.04 30.89 4.20
C ASP A 141 24.31 29.41 3.83
N ALA A 142 25.40 28.85 4.33
CA ALA A 142 25.77 27.45 4.10
C ALA A 142 24.74 26.47 4.70
N VAL A 143 24.31 26.72 5.95
CA VAL A 143 23.29 25.90 6.63
C VAL A 143 21.94 26.01 5.90
N GLN A 144 21.54 27.20 5.46
CA GLN A 144 20.30 27.38 4.70
C GLN A 144 20.30 26.60 3.37
N SER A 145 21.42 26.65 2.64
CA SER A 145 21.59 25.88 1.39
C SER A 145 21.53 24.38 1.66
N PHE A 146 22.19 23.90 2.73
CA PHE A 146 22.14 22.50 3.15
C PHE A 146 20.73 22.03 3.50
N ILE A 147 19.98 22.81 4.28
CA ILE A 147 18.58 22.49 4.65
C ILE A 147 17.71 22.40 3.41
N SER A 148 17.88 23.32 2.47
CA SER A 148 17.13 23.34 1.22
C SER A 148 17.43 22.10 0.36
N LEU A 149 18.70 21.70 0.25
CA LEU A 149 19.13 20.49 -0.45
C LEU A 149 18.56 19.22 0.20
N VAL A 150 18.69 19.09 1.53
CA VAL A 150 18.19 17.93 2.27
C VAL A 150 16.67 17.85 2.19
N GLY A 151 15.96 18.97 2.30
CA GLY A 151 14.50 19.04 2.18
C GLY A 151 14.01 18.61 0.79
N LEU A 152 14.70 19.04 -0.27
CA LEU A 152 14.40 18.63 -1.64
C LEU A 152 14.63 17.13 -1.84
N LEU A 153 15.76 16.60 -1.36
CA LEU A 153 16.07 15.18 -1.45
C LEU A 153 15.05 14.33 -0.67
N TYR A 154 14.63 14.81 0.51
CA TYR A 154 13.59 14.18 1.32
C TYR A 154 12.25 14.13 0.58
N SER A 155 11.80 15.26 0.03
CA SER A 155 10.54 15.34 -0.71
C SER A 155 10.51 14.39 -1.92
N ILE A 156 11.58 14.35 -2.72
CA ILE A 156 11.68 13.44 -3.86
C ILE A 156 11.61 11.99 -3.39
N LEU A 157 12.36 11.64 -2.34
CA LEU A 157 12.40 10.26 -1.86
C LEU A 157 11.08 9.81 -1.25
N VAL A 158 10.40 10.66 -0.48
CA VAL A 158 9.03 10.41 0.01
C VAL A 158 8.11 10.13 -1.17
N GLY A 159 8.15 10.96 -2.22
CA GLY A 159 7.31 10.80 -3.40
C GLY A 159 7.52 9.46 -4.11
N GLN A 160 8.77 9.05 -4.30
CA GLN A 160 9.11 7.76 -4.92
C GLN A 160 8.65 6.56 -4.07
N VAL A 161 8.92 6.60 -2.75
CA VAL A 161 8.51 5.53 -1.83
C VAL A 161 6.99 5.45 -1.76
N PHE A 162 6.29 6.58 -1.68
CA PHE A 162 4.84 6.63 -1.69
C PHE A 162 4.25 6.02 -2.97
N GLY A 163 4.73 6.44 -4.15
CA GLY A 163 4.24 5.92 -5.43
C GLY A 163 4.42 4.41 -5.56
N PHE A 164 5.56 3.88 -5.10
CA PHE A 164 5.83 2.45 -5.10
C PHE A 164 4.91 1.68 -4.15
N LEU A 165 4.77 2.15 -2.91
CA LEU A 165 3.87 1.51 -1.93
C LEU A 165 2.42 1.52 -2.41
N TYR A 166 1.98 2.63 -3.00
CA TYR A 166 0.64 2.74 -3.56
C TYR A 166 0.41 1.74 -4.71
N SER A 167 1.33 1.67 -5.67
CA SER A 167 1.23 0.72 -6.79
C SER A 167 1.24 -0.74 -6.31
N GLN A 168 2.02 -1.06 -5.26
CA GLN A 168 2.00 -2.39 -4.65
C GLN A 168 0.65 -2.72 -4.01
N GLN A 169 0.04 -1.77 -3.30
CA GLN A 169 -1.28 -1.97 -2.71
C GLN A 169 -2.35 -2.19 -3.78
N GLU A 170 -2.30 -1.42 -4.87
CA GLU A 170 -3.21 -1.60 -5.99
C GLU A 170 -3.08 -2.98 -6.64
N ALA A 171 -1.84 -3.43 -6.91
CA ALA A 171 -1.58 -4.75 -7.47
C ALA A 171 -2.05 -5.87 -6.53
N LEU A 172 -1.87 -5.71 -5.22
CA LEU A 172 -2.36 -6.64 -4.21
C LEU A 172 -3.89 -6.70 -4.20
N TYR A 173 -4.55 -5.55 -4.25
CA TYR A 173 -6.01 -5.46 -4.28
C TYR A 173 -6.60 -6.16 -5.51
N LEU A 174 -6.05 -5.89 -6.70
CA LEU A 174 -6.48 -6.53 -7.94
C LEU A 174 -6.27 -8.05 -7.89
N ALA A 175 -5.10 -8.51 -7.44
CA ALA A 175 -4.82 -9.94 -7.32
C ALA A 175 -5.75 -10.65 -6.32
N LEU A 176 -6.08 -10.00 -5.21
CA LEU A 176 -7.04 -10.54 -4.23
C LEU A 176 -8.45 -10.63 -4.82
N PHE A 177 -8.88 -9.60 -5.55
CA PHE A 177 -10.19 -9.58 -6.20
C PHE A 177 -10.32 -10.71 -7.24
N ASP A 178 -9.29 -10.91 -8.05
CA ASP A 178 -9.23 -12.02 -9.01
C ASP A 178 -9.32 -13.37 -8.29
N GLU A 179 -8.56 -13.57 -7.20
CA GLU A 179 -8.56 -14.81 -6.43
C GLU A 179 -9.93 -15.11 -5.79
N VAL A 180 -10.60 -14.10 -5.22
CA VAL A 180 -11.95 -14.25 -4.65
C VAL A 180 -12.97 -14.59 -5.74
N THR A 181 -12.87 -13.94 -6.90
CA THR A 181 -13.77 -14.19 -8.04
C THR A 181 -13.63 -15.62 -8.55
N GLU A 182 -12.39 -16.11 -8.68
CA GLU A 182 -12.11 -17.49 -9.08
C GLU A 182 -12.54 -18.50 -8.01
N ALA A 183 -12.35 -18.20 -6.72
CA ALA A 183 -12.81 -19.05 -5.63
C ALA A 183 -14.34 -19.20 -5.62
N LYS A 184 -15.07 -18.12 -5.93
CA LYS A 184 -16.53 -18.15 -6.08
C LYS A 184 -16.96 -18.97 -7.31
N SER A 185 -16.30 -18.77 -8.45
CA SER A 185 -16.54 -19.59 -9.65
C SER A 185 -16.33 -21.07 -9.37
N LEU A 186 -15.25 -21.42 -8.64
CA LEU A 186 -14.99 -22.80 -8.21
C LEU A 186 -16.10 -23.35 -7.31
N LEU A 187 -16.61 -22.56 -6.35
CA LEU A 187 -17.73 -22.95 -5.49
C LEU A 187 -18.98 -23.27 -6.30
N GLU A 188 -19.35 -22.40 -7.24
CA GLU A 188 -20.53 -22.60 -8.11
C GLU A 188 -20.38 -23.85 -8.98
N GLN A 189 -19.20 -24.06 -9.56
CA GLN A 189 -18.92 -25.24 -10.38
C GLN A 189 -18.92 -26.54 -9.58
N VAL A 190 -18.28 -26.54 -8.40
CA VAL A 190 -18.30 -27.69 -7.49
C VAL A 190 -19.72 -28.01 -7.06
N ALA A 191 -20.54 -27.00 -6.75
CA ALA A 191 -21.92 -27.22 -6.35
C ALA A 191 -22.75 -27.89 -7.46
N LEU A 192 -22.56 -27.48 -8.71
CA LEU A 192 -23.22 -28.09 -9.87
C LEU A 192 -22.74 -29.52 -10.14
N VAL A 193 -21.42 -29.77 -10.10
CA VAL A 193 -20.83 -31.08 -10.43
C VAL A 193 -21.09 -32.13 -9.36
N SER A 194 -21.19 -31.71 -8.09
CA SER A 194 -21.40 -32.63 -6.96
C SER A 194 -22.84 -32.69 -6.47
N GLN A 195 -23.78 -32.03 -7.14
CA GLN A 195 -25.21 -32.12 -6.84
C GLN A 195 -25.68 -33.59 -6.85
N GLY A 196 -26.21 -34.06 -5.72
CA GLY A 196 -26.70 -35.44 -5.57
C GLY A 196 -25.62 -36.50 -5.32
N ARG A 197 -24.34 -36.12 -5.16
CA ARG A 197 -23.24 -37.05 -4.82
C ARG A 197 -22.79 -36.87 -3.37
N THR A 198 -22.34 -37.97 -2.73
CA THR A 198 -21.82 -37.95 -1.35
C THR A 198 -20.56 -37.08 -1.18
N MET A 199 -19.85 -36.79 -2.29
CA MET A 199 -18.61 -35.99 -2.30
C MET A 199 -18.83 -34.47 -2.13
N TYR A 200 -20.08 -33.98 -2.20
CA TYR A 200 -20.41 -32.55 -2.06
C TYR A 200 -19.88 -31.95 -0.74
N SER A 201 -20.11 -32.64 0.38
CA SER A 201 -19.70 -32.17 1.71
C SER A 201 -18.18 -32.04 1.85
N THR A 202 -17.43 -32.99 1.30
CA THR A 202 -15.96 -33.00 1.32
C THR A 202 -15.37 -31.88 0.46
N CYS A 203 -15.93 -31.64 -0.72
CA CYS A 203 -15.48 -30.54 -1.58
C CYS A 203 -15.77 -29.17 -0.94
N LEU A 204 -16.97 -28.96 -0.39
CA LEU A 204 -17.29 -27.73 0.33
C LEU A 204 -16.38 -27.48 1.52
N ASN A 205 -16.07 -28.53 2.31
CA ASN A 205 -15.16 -28.40 3.44
C ASN A 205 -13.74 -28.03 2.98
N SER A 206 -13.30 -28.53 1.84
CA SER A 206 -12.00 -28.18 1.24
C SER A 206 -11.94 -26.72 0.79
N ILE A 207 -13.01 -26.21 0.15
CA ILE A 207 -13.12 -24.79 -0.23
C ILE A 207 -13.20 -23.91 1.03
N ALA A 208 -14.01 -24.29 2.02
CA ALA A 208 -14.13 -23.56 3.28
C ALA A 208 -12.78 -23.49 4.01
N ARG A 209 -12.01 -24.59 3.98
CA ARG A 209 -10.66 -24.65 4.53
C ARG A 209 -9.70 -23.73 3.78
N TYR A 210 -9.75 -23.71 2.45
CA TYR A 210 -8.97 -22.78 1.62
C TYR A 210 -9.27 -21.32 1.98
N VAL A 211 -10.54 -20.93 1.98
CA VAL A 211 -10.95 -19.56 2.29
C VAL A 211 -10.54 -19.17 3.72
N LYS A 212 -10.77 -20.04 4.70
CA LYS A 212 -10.46 -19.74 6.10
C LYS A 212 -8.96 -19.70 6.38
N GLN A 213 -8.22 -20.73 5.96
CA GLN A 213 -6.82 -20.91 6.36
C GLN A 213 -5.83 -20.16 5.45
N ASP A 214 -6.15 -20.00 4.17
CA ASP A 214 -5.21 -19.43 3.20
C ASP A 214 -5.62 -18.04 2.72
N LEU A 215 -6.92 -17.77 2.58
CA LEU A 215 -7.40 -16.44 2.19
C LEU A 215 -7.45 -15.49 3.40
N LEU A 216 -8.13 -15.90 4.48
CA LEU A 216 -8.31 -15.09 5.68
C LEU A 216 -7.08 -15.15 6.60
N GLU A 217 -6.74 -16.35 7.10
CA GLU A 217 -5.60 -16.51 8.02
C GLU A 217 -4.25 -16.25 7.33
N GLY A 218 -4.11 -16.56 6.03
CA GLY A 218 -2.91 -16.23 5.25
C GLY A 218 -2.66 -14.72 5.13
N MET A 219 -3.73 -13.91 5.15
CA MET A 219 -3.61 -12.45 5.19
C MET A 219 -3.39 -11.94 6.62
N GLU A 220 -4.07 -12.53 7.61
CA GLU A 220 -3.97 -12.19 9.04
C GLU A 220 -2.66 -12.64 9.72
N SER A 221 -1.91 -13.60 9.17
CA SER A 221 -0.67 -14.15 9.75
C SER A 221 0.62 -13.46 9.29
N PHE A 222 0.54 -12.52 8.35
CA PHE A 222 1.67 -11.70 7.86
C PHE A 222 2.32 -10.72 8.88
N ASP A 223 2.23 -10.99 10.20
CA ASP A 223 2.86 -10.19 11.26
C ASP A 223 4.30 -10.65 11.54
N GLY A 224 4.91 -11.35 10.57
CA GLY A 224 6.28 -11.88 10.65
C GLY A 224 6.38 -13.37 11.04
N SER A 225 5.28 -14.05 11.36
CA SER A 225 5.31 -15.48 11.74
C SER A 225 5.24 -16.45 10.56
N ILE A 226 4.58 -16.07 9.45
CA ILE A 226 4.47 -16.92 8.25
C ILE A 226 4.98 -16.14 7.04
N THR A 227 6.09 -16.60 6.48
CA THR A 227 6.69 -15.99 5.28
C THR A 227 5.85 -16.39 4.06
N PRO A 228 5.52 -15.48 3.12
CA PRO A 228 4.75 -15.80 1.91
C PRO A 228 5.45 -16.86 1.05
N SER A 229 6.78 -16.91 1.10
CA SER A 229 7.57 -17.99 0.50
C SER A 229 7.22 -19.37 1.05
N LEU A 230 6.83 -19.47 2.33
CA LEU A 230 6.47 -20.73 2.97
C LEU A 230 5.11 -21.23 2.45
N LEU A 231 4.13 -20.33 2.27
CA LEU A 231 2.84 -20.63 1.65
C LEU A 231 2.96 -21.01 0.17
N VAL A 232 3.87 -20.37 -0.58
CA VAL A 232 4.19 -20.76 -1.96
C VAL A 232 4.93 -22.10 -2.02
N SER A 233 5.76 -22.40 -1.01
CA SER A 233 6.53 -23.65 -0.93
C SER A 233 5.76 -24.83 -0.34
N ALA A 234 4.50 -24.62 0.06
CA ALA A 234 3.68 -25.69 0.62
C ALA A 234 3.60 -26.87 -0.37
N ARG A 235 3.70 -28.09 0.15
CA ARG A 235 3.67 -29.27 -0.71
C ARG A 235 2.30 -29.38 -1.38
N PRO A 236 2.23 -29.89 -2.62
CA PRO A 236 0.95 -30.12 -3.30
C PRO A 236 -0.04 -30.97 -2.49
N SER A 237 0.46 -31.89 -1.65
CA SER A 237 -0.34 -32.70 -0.73
C SER A 237 -1.11 -31.91 0.33
N ASP A 238 -0.60 -30.72 0.68
CA ASP A 238 -1.14 -29.88 1.73
C ASP A 238 -2.08 -28.80 1.17
N ASP A 239 -2.24 -28.73 -0.17
CA ASP A 239 -3.10 -27.78 -0.84
C ASP A 239 -4.56 -28.30 -0.85
N PRO A 240 -5.52 -27.64 -0.17
CA PRO A 240 -6.92 -28.05 -0.18
C PRO A 240 -7.54 -28.07 -1.59
N LEU A 241 -6.95 -27.33 -2.55
CA LEU A 241 -7.38 -27.35 -3.95
C LEU A 241 -7.01 -28.65 -4.68
N GLU A 242 -5.96 -29.32 -4.23
CA GLU A 242 -5.54 -30.63 -4.74
C GLU A 242 -6.57 -31.71 -4.40
N ALA A 243 -7.14 -31.67 -3.19
CA ALA A 243 -8.19 -32.58 -2.76
C ALA A 243 -9.46 -32.45 -3.63
N ILE A 244 -9.85 -31.22 -3.99
CA ILE A 244 -10.98 -30.96 -4.90
C ILE A 244 -10.68 -31.54 -6.28
N LEU A 245 -9.45 -31.38 -6.76
CA LEU A 245 -9.02 -31.95 -8.03
C LEU A 245 -9.13 -33.47 -8.03
N TYR A 246 -8.59 -34.15 -7.01
CA TYR A 246 -8.66 -35.61 -6.87
C TYR A 246 -10.10 -36.13 -6.78
N LEU A 247 -10.99 -35.42 -6.08
CA LEU A 247 -12.41 -35.80 -5.96
C LEU A 247 -13.19 -35.61 -7.26
N THR A 248 -12.73 -34.74 -8.16
CA THR A 248 -13.43 -34.40 -9.41
C THR A 248 -12.77 -34.97 -10.67
N SER A 249 -11.56 -35.54 -10.57
CA SER A 249 -10.73 -35.97 -11.71
C SER A 249 -11.06 -37.36 -12.30
N VAL A 250 -12.21 -37.96 -11.99
CA VAL A 250 -12.60 -39.24 -12.61
C VAL A 250 -13.13 -39.03 -14.03
N GLY A 251 -12.21 -39.11 -15.01
CA GLY A 251 -12.51 -39.53 -16.39
C GLY A 251 -12.16 -38.55 -17.52
N ILE A 252 -12.28 -37.23 -17.34
CA ILE A 252 -11.99 -36.21 -18.38
C ILE A 252 -11.61 -34.90 -17.68
N PRO A 253 -10.59 -34.13 -18.14
CA PRO A 253 -10.34 -32.79 -17.60
C PRO A 253 -11.59 -31.92 -17.79
N GLY A 254 -12.27 -31.61 -16.69
CA GLY A 254 -13.46 -30.76 -16.67
C GLY A 254 -13.11 -29.30 -16.40
N HIS A 255 -14.10 -28.41 -16.57
CA HIS A 255 -13.99 -26.98 -16.26
C HIS A 255 -13.49 -26.69 -14.83
N VAL A 256 -13.67 -27.62 -13.89
CA VAL A 256 -13.15 -27.56 -12.51
C VAL A 256 -11.63 -27.55 -12.46
N TYR A 257 -10.95 -28.28 -13.35
CA TYR A 257 -9.49 -28.27 -13.42
C TYR A 257 -8.96 -26.89 -13.81
N ASP A 258 -9.58 -26.25 -14.80
CA ASP A 258 -9.17 -24.93 -15.29
C ASP A 258 -9.40 -23.84 -14.24
N THR A 259 -10.50 -23.92 -13.47
CA THR A 259 -10.74 -22.97 -12.36
C THR A 259 -9.79 -23.18 -11.19
N VAL A 260 -9.49 -24.43 -10.80
CA VAL A 260 -8.46 -24.70 -9.79
C VAL A 260 -7.09 -24.19 -10.24
N ARG A 261 -6.75 -24.37 -11.52
CA ARG A 261 -5.51 -23.83 -12.09
C ARG A 261 -5.48 -22.31 -12.08
N SER A 262 -6.57 -21.65 -12.49
CA SER A 262 -6.70 -20.19 -12.48
C SER A 262 -6.59 -19.65 -11.05
N LEU A 263 -7.26 -20.30 -10.09
CA LEU A 263 -7.20 -19.94 -8.68
C LEU A 263 -5.77 -20.05 -8.11
N ARG A 264 -5.04 -21.12 -8.42
CA ARG A 264 -3.62 -21.25 -8.05
C ARG A 264 -2.75 -20.14 -8.66
N GLN A 265 -3.03 -19.75 -9.91
CA GLN A 265 -2.34 -18.63 -10.55
C GLN A 265 -2.68 -17.30 -9.86
N ALA A 266 -3.94 -17.03 -9.56
CA ALA A 266 -4.38 -15.84 -8.83
C ALA A 266 -3.72 -15.77 -7.43
N ARG A 267 -3.72 -16.89 -6.70
CA ARG A 267 -3.00 -17.05 -5.42
C ARG A 267 -1.51 -16.72 -5.57
N SER A 268 -0.84 -17.24 -6.59
CA SER A 268 0.58 -16.94 -6.83
C SER A 268 0.84 -15.46 -7.13
N ARG A 269 -0.09 -14.77 -7.83
CA ARG A 269 -0.02 -13.33 -8.07
C ARG A 269 -0.22 -12.53 -6.78
N ARG A 270 -1.19 -12.91 -5.94
CA ARG A 270 -1.40 -12.31 -4.60
C ARG A 270 -0.15 -12.46 -3.76
N LEU A 271 0.38 -13.68 -3.63
CA LEU A 271 1.59 -13.96 -2.84
C LEU A 271 2.83 -13.26 -3.43
N GLY A 272 2.92 -13.13 -4.75
CA GLY A 272 3.97 -12.36 -5.42
C GLY A 272 3.86 -10.84 -5.21
N ALA A 273 2.65 -10.30 -5.12
CA ALA A 273 2.40 -8.91 -4.74
C ALA A 273 2.67 -8.66 -3.25
N LEU A 274 2.45 -9.67 -2.40
CA LEU A 274 2.75 -9.65 -0.96
C LEU A 274 4.25 -9.76 -0.66
N GLN A 275 5.04 -10.39 -1.53
CA GLN A 275 6.49 -10.41 -1.40
C GLN A 275 7.01 -8.98 -1.53
N ARG A 276 7.29 -8.36 -0.37
CA ARG A 276 7.75 -6.98 -0.26
C ARG A 276 9.05 -6.81 -1.04
N LYS A 277 8.96 -6.23 -2.24
CA LYS A 277 10.10 -5.81 -3.05
C LYS A 277 10.65 -4.44 -2.62
N VAL A 278 10.05 -3.78 -1.63
CA VAL A 278 10.53 -2.48 -1.16
C VAL A 278 11.88 -2.70 -0.47
N PRO A 279 12.97 -2.07 -0.95
CA PRO A 279 14.24 -2.13 -0.23
C PRO A 279 14.04 -1.40 1.09
N VAL A 280 14.15 -2.12 2.21
CA VAL A 280 14.10 -1.56 3.58
C VAL A 280 15.09 -0.39 3.73
N ILE A 281 16.16 -0.42 2.94
CA ILE A 281 17.16 0.63 2.78
C ILE A 281 16.53 2.00 2.47
N HIS A 282 15.53 2.09 1.58
CA HIS A 282 14.89 3.37 1.29
C HIS A 282 14.12 3.94 2.49
N LEU A 283 13.48 3.07 3.28
CA LEU A 283 12.78 3.50 4.51
C LEU A 283 13.78 3.96 5.57
N ILE A 284 14.90 3.26 5.73
CA ILE A 284 15.97 3.67 6.65
C ILE A 284 16.57 5.01 6.21
N MET A 285 16.87 5.15 4.92
CA MET A 285 17.43 6.39 4.37
C MET A 285 16.47 7.57 4.54
N LEU A 286 15.18 7.35 4.29
CA LEU A 286 14.15 8.35 4.57
C LEU A 286 14.12 8.75 6.04
N TRP A 287 14.31 7.77 6.93
CA TRP A 287 14.30 8.02 8.37
C TRP A 287 15.48 8.87 8.83
N LEU A 288 16.68 8.54 8.35
CA LEU A 288 17.89 9.33 8.62
C LEU A 288 17.75 10.74 8.06
N LEU A 289 17.23 10.88 6.84
CA LEU A 289 17.10 12.17 6.18
C LEU A 289 16.06 13.07 6.89
N GLY A 290 14.96 12.49 7.37
CA GLY A 290 13.98 13.21 8.19
C GLY A 290 14.55 13.68 9.54
N ILE A 291 15.40 12.88 10.19
CA ILE A 291 16.09 13.27 11.42
C ILE A 291 17.07 14.41 11.15
N ILE A 292 17.87 14.31 10.08
CA ILE A 292 18.82 15.36 9.70
C ILE A 292 18.07 16.67 9.39
N MET A 293 16.96 16.59 8.63
CA MET A 293 16.12 17.74 8.32
C MET A 293 15.61 18.43 9.59
N VAL A 294 15.01 17.68 10.52
CA VAL A 294 14.50 18.22 11.78
C VAL A 294 15.63 18.75 12.67
N GLY A 295 16.76 18.02 12.76
CA GLY A 295 17.90 18.40 13.59
C GLY A 295 18.68 19.61 13.08
N SER A 296 18.63 19.89 11.78
CA SER A 296 19.29 21.05 11.18
C SER A 296 18.57 22.38 11.43
N PHE A 297 17.26 22.36 11.70
CA PHE A 297 16.46 23.57 11.87
C PHE A 297 16.83 24.39 13.14
N PRO A 298 17.00 23.79 14.33
CA PRO A 298 17.50 24.52 15.49
C PRO A 298 18.91 25.09 15.30
N VAL A 299 19.76 24.39 14.52
CA VAL A 299 21.12 24.87 14.22
C VAL A 299 21.05 26.15 13.39
N PHE A 300 20.21 26.17 12.36
CA PHE A 300 19.99 27.36 11.54
C PHE A 300 19.48 28.55 12.36
N LEU A 301 18.49 28.32 13.21
CA LEU A 301 17.94 29.38 14.07
C LEU A 301 18.96 29.90 15.08
N GLY A 302 19.79 29.03 15.66
CA GLY A 302 20.81 29.43 16.62
C GLY A 302 21.91 30.28 15.98
N VAL A 303 22.32 29.94 14.75
CA VAL A 303 23.27 30.75 13.96
C VAL A 303 22.65 32.10 13.57
N SER A 304 21.39 32.11 13.17
CA SER A 304 20.67 33.34 12.81
C SER A 304 20.47 34.27 14.00
N GLU A 305 20.12 33.73 15.17
CA GLU A 305 19.96 34.52 16.40
C GLU A 305 21.30 35.05 16.92
N ALA A 306 22.37 34.24 16.86
CA ALA A 306 23.72 34.71 17.17
C ALA A 306 24.11 35.93 16.30
N ALA A 307 23.85 35.87 14.99
CA ALA A 307 24.08 37.00 14.09
C ALA A 307 23.21 38.22 14.43
N ALA A 308 21.93 38.02 14.75
CA ALA A 308 21.00 39.10 15.10
C ALA A 308 21.36 39.77 16.43
N SER A 309 21.86 39.01 17.42
CA SER A 309 22.28 39.53 18.72
C SER A 309 23.45 40.51 18.61
N MET A 310 24.35 40.30 17.65
CA MET A 310 25.43 41.24 17.33
C MET A 310 24.92 42.54 16.70
N GLY A 311 23.73 42.53 16.10
CA GLY A 311 23.09 43.69 15.45
C GLY A 311 22.17 44.52 16.36
N GLY A 312 21.98 44.13 17.63
CA GLY A 312 21.27 44.94 18.63
C GLY A 312 19.73 44.96 18.56
N LEU A 313 19.09 44.13 17.73
CA LEU A 313 17.62 44.11 17.61
C LEU A 313 16.97 43.05 18.52
N ILE A 314 16.16 43.51 19.49
CA ILE A 314 15.42 42.69 20.46
C ILE A 314 14.46 41.72 19.74
N THR A 315 14.72 40.42 19.84
CA THR A 315 14.20 39.36 18.94
C THR A 315 13.13 38.46 19.59
N ARG A 316 12.41 38.93 20.62
CA ARG A 316 11.53 38.07 21.44
C ARG A 316 10.24 37.62 20.73
N SER A 317 9.68 38.44 19.84
CA SER A 317 8.47 38.09 19.06
C SER A 317 8.75 37.08 17.95
N ASN A 318 9.96 37.08 17.40
CA ASN A 318 10.34 36.16 16.32
C ASN A 318 10.48 34.71 16.82
N MET A 319 10.88 34.51 18.08
CA MET A 319 11.05 33.16 18.66
C MET A 319 9.74 32.37 18.77
N THR A 320 8.62 33.04 19.09
CA THR A 320 7.30 32.38 19.14
C THR A 320 6.84 31.93 17.75
N VAL A 321 7.09 32.73 16.72
CA VAL A 321 6.74 32.38 15.34
C VAL A 321 7.66 31.26 14.82
N GLN A 322 8.96 31.34 15.09
CA GLN A 322 9.94 30.33 14.69
C GLN A 322 9.71 28.98 15.38
N SER A 323 9.36 28.97 16.66
CA SER A 323 8.93 27.75 17.36
C SER A 323 7.66 27.17 16.79
N GLY A 324 6.68 28.00 16.43
CA GLY A 324 5.49 27.57 15.71
C GLY A 324 5.82 26.86 14.40
N LEU A 325 6.67 27.47 13.56
CA LEU A 325 7.10 26.89 12.28
C LEU A 325 7.85 25.57 12.46
N PHE A 326 8.71 25.46 13.48
CA PHE A 326 9.41 24.21 13.79
C PHE A 326 8.45 23.11 14.26
N GLY A 327 7.47 23.46 15.10
CA GLY A 327 6.42 22.54 15.53
C GLY A 327 5.61 22.00 14.35
N VAL A 328 5.29 22.85 13.37
CA VAL A 328 4.60 22.44 12.13
C VAL A 328 5.50 21.56 11.25
N ALA A 329 6.78 21.90 11.11
CA ALA A 329 7.72 21.11 10.31
C ALA A 329 7.92 19.70 10.89
N THR A 330 8.13 19.59 12.20
CA THR A 330 8.26 18.30 12.90
C THR A 330 6.99 17.48 12.84
N PHE A 331 5.83 18.12 13.05
CA PHE A 331 4.52 17.50 12.82
C PHE A 331 4.42 16.91 11.41
N SER A 332 4.78 17.68 10.38
CA SER A 332 4.70 17.25 8.99
C SER A 332 5.59 16.03 8.71
N VAL A 333 6.85 16.04 9.15
CA VAL A 333 7.79 14.92 8.97
C VAL A 333 7.29 13.66 9.68
N VAL A 334 6.82 13.77 10.93
CA VAL A 334 6.31 12.62 11.69
C VAL A 334 4.99 12.12 11.11
N MET A 335 4.13 13.01 10.63
CA MET A 335 2.90 12.64 9.93
C MET A 335 3.22 11.87 8.64
N CYS A 336 4.10 12.39 7.78
CA CYS A 336 4.52 11.71 6.55
C CYS A 336 5.09 10.31 6.86
N LYS A 337 5.97 10.20 7.85
CA LYS A 337 6.52 8.91 8.29
C LYS A 337 5.41 7.95 8.73
N SER A 338 4.48 8.44 9.55
CA SER A 338 3.40 7.61 10.10
C SER A 338 2.45 7.13 8.99
N VAL A 339 2.14 7.98 8.02
CA VAL A 339 1.36 7.60 6.83
C VAL A 339 2.10 6.54 5.99
N LEU A 340 3.40 6.72 5.75
CA LEU A 340 4.19 5.75 4.99
C LEU A 340 4.29 4.40 5.71
N ILE A 341 4.43 4.40 7.04
CA ILE A 341 4.42 3.16 7.83
C ILE A 341 3.05 2.48 7.75
N GLU A 342 1.97 3.24 7.80
CA GLU A 342 0.62 2.68 7.68
C GLU A 342 0.36 2.12 6.27
N LEU A 343 0.89 2.75 5.22
CA LEU A 343 0.86 2.19 3.87
C LEU A 343 1.75 0.94 3.73
N TRP A 344 2.88 0.93 4.43
CA TRP A 344 3.78 -0.22 4.44
C TRP A 344 3.22 -1.40 5.24
N ARG A 345 2.43 -1.14 6.29
CA ARG A 345 1.66 -2.17 7.00
C ARG A 345 0.39 -2.46 6.22
N THR A 346 0.39 -3.57 5.49
CA THR A 346 -0.79 -4.11 4.80
C THR A 346 -1.93 -4.54 5.74
N LYS A 347 -1.80 -4.35 7.06
CA LYS A 347 -2.74 -4.78 8.10
C LYS A 347 -3.20 -3.67 9.03
N GLY A 348 -4.44 -3.78 9.49
CA GLY A 348 -5.02 -3.02 10.60
C GLY A 348 -5.17 -1.51 10.36
N GLY A 349 -4.84 -1.04 9.15
CA GLY A 349 -4.90 0.35 8.74
C GLY A 349 -6.13 0.72 7.91
N ALA A 350 -6.28 2.01 7.61
CA ALA A 350 -7.40 2.53 6.83
C ALA A 350 -7.47 1.91 5.42
N TYR A 351 -6.32 1.47 4.90
CA TYR A 351 -6.12 0.92 3.56
C TYR A 351 -6.11 -0.62 3.53
N ASN A 352 -6.55 -1.25 4.61
CA ASN A 352 -6.47 -2.70 4.75
C ASN A 352 -7.53 -3.43 3.90
N VAL A 353 -7.10 -4.49 3.23
CA VAL A 353 -7.89 -5.42 2.42
C VAL A 353 -8.71 -6.41 3.28
N ASP A 354 -8.43 -6.53 4.58
CA ASP A 354 -9.19 -7.40 5.50
C ASP A 354 -10.70 -7.08 5.49
N LYS A 355 -11.06 -5.83 5.17
CA LYS A 355 -12.46 -5.37 5.11
C LYS A 355 -13.22 -5.85 3.88
N THR A 356 -12.53 -6.20 2.79
CA THR A 356 -13.17 -6.75 1.58
C THR A 356 -13.36 -8.26 1.65
N LEU A 357 -12.75 -8.92 2.63
CA LEU A 357 -12.83 -10.38 2.81
C LEU A 357 -13.85 -10.84 3.87
N LYS A 358 -14.36 -9.91 4.69
CA LYS A 358 -15.48 -10.14 5.61
C LYS A 358 -16.77 -9.71 4.93
#